data_AF-A0A8T7HS22-F1
#
_entry.id   AF-A0A8T7HS22-F1
#
_cell.length_a   1.000
_cell.length_b   1.000
_cell.length_c   1.000
_cell.angle_alpha   90.00
_cell.angle_beta   90.00
_cell.angle_gamma   90.00
#
_symmetry.space_group_name_H-M   'P 1'
#
loop_
_entity.id
_entity.type
_entity.pdbx_description
1 polymer ?
#
loop_
_entity_poly.entity_id
_entity_poly.type
_entity_poly.pdbx_seq_one_letter_code
_entity_poly.pdbx_strand_id
1 'polypeptide(L)'
;KEIRVERTKEILDKYLLPHLGTVKEDRIYKAYNLCKLIKRYMAAANGKISLDDKDHYANKRLKLSGVLLADLFRVNLKVLIGDLLYNFQRIVKRGKFPSIKVIIRDKLLTQRIYSSMATGNWVGGRKGIAQRMQRLNHLETLSHLQRVVSPLSASQENFEARALHSTHLGRLCPIETPEGTNIGLRKNLALLTVISQEQDEEALLKTLKSAGLKMIR
;
A
#
# COMPACT_ATOMS: atom_id res chain seq x y z
N LYS A 1 33.58 16.10 -2.98
CA LYS A 1 32.56 17.09 -2.53
C LYS A 1 31.33 17.08 -3.45
N GLU A 2 31.54 17.07 -4.77
CA GLU A 2 30.48 17.05 -5.79
C GLU A 2 29.53 15.86 -5.71
N ILE A 3 30.06 14.64 -5.55
CA ILE A 3 29.24 13.41 -5.39
C ILE A 3 28.25 13.53 -4.23
N ARG A 4 28.65 14.18 -3.12
CA ARG A 4 27.74 14.39 -1.97
C ARG A 4 26.62 15.35 -2.34
N VAL A 5 26.94 16.45 -3.03
CA VAL A 5 25.96 17.44 -3.47
C VAL A 5 24.95 16.83 -4.43
N GLU A 6 25.42 16.00 -5.37
CA GLU A 6 24.56 15.28 -6.32
C GLU A 6 23.64 14.29 -5.60
N ARG A 7 24.18 13.48 -4.69
CA ARG A 7 23.38 12.56 -3.86
C ARG A 7 22.34 13.31 -3.01
N THR A 8 22.70 14.45 -2.43
CA THR A 8 21.74 15.27 -1.68
C THR A 8 20.63 15.79 -2.59
N LYS A 9 20.95 16.25 -3.80
CA LYS A 9 19.93 16.67 -4.77
C LYS A 9 18.99 15.51 -5.11
N GLU A 10 19.52 14.32 -5.34
CA GLU A 10 18.71 13.13 -5.61
C GLU A 10 17.79 12.76 -4.44
N ILE A 11 18.27 12.86 -3.20
CA ILE A 11 17.45 12.64 -2.00
C ILE A 11 16.29 13.65 -1.93
N LEU A 12 16.58 14.94 -2.16
CA LEU A 12 15.56 15.98 -2.14
C LEU A 12 14.51 15.80 -3.25
N ASP A 13 14.93 15.35 -4.42
CA ASP A 13 14.05 15.22 -5.58
C ASP A 13 13.24 13.93 -5.52
N LYS A 14 13.88 12.76 -5.32
CA LYS A 14 13.22 11.46 -5.45
C LYS A 14 12.67 10.90 -4.13
N TYR A 15 13.24 11.27 -2.99
CA TYR A 15 12.94 10.60 -1.71
C TYR A 15 12.20 11.49 -0.70
N LEU A 16 12.48 12.79 -0.68
CA LEU A 16 11.75 13.73 0.18
C LEU A 16 10.36 14.00 -0.40
N LEU A 17 9.30 13.62 0.32
CA LEU A 17 7.89 13.86 -0.02
C LEU A 17 7.56 13.57 -1.52
N PRO A 18 7.75 12.32 -1.98
CA PRO A 18 7.67 12.00 -3.42
C PRO A 18 6.28 12.20 -4.04
N HIS A 19 5.23 12.19 -3.22
CA HIS A 19 3.85 12.44 -3.66
C HIS A 19 3.59 13.89 -4.07
N LEU A 20 4.48 14.83 -3.72
CA LEU A 20 4.40 16.23 -4.14
C LEU A 20 5.14 16.51 -5.45
N GLY A 21 5.80 15.49 -6.01
CA GLY A 21 6.60 15.61 -7.21
C GLY A 21 8.05 15.13 -7.04
N THR A 22 8.69 14.83 -8.16
CA THR A 22 10.02 14.21 -8.23
C THR A 22 11.03 15.02 -9.03
N VAL A 23 10.65 16.21 -9.50
CA VAL A 23 11.52 17.10 -10.26
C VAL A 23 12.03 18.26 -9.39
N LYS A 24 13.05 18.96 -9.88
CA LYS A 24 13.73 20.03 -9.15
C LYS A 24 12.80 21.22 -8.89
N GLU A 25 11.90 21.47 -9.81
CA GLU A 25 10.92 22.55 -9.78
C GLU A 25 9.94 22.38 -8.61
N ASP A 26 9.68 21.13 -8.19
CA ASP A 26 8.75 20.81 -7.11
C ASP A 26 9.29 21.07 -5.70
N ARG A 27 10.59 21.39 -5.58
CA ARG A 27 11.26 21.62 -4.29
C ARG A 27 10.58 22.70 -3.46
N ILE A 28 10.06 23.74 -4.11
CA ILE A 28 9.35 24.83 -3.41
C ILE A 28 8.06 24.32 -2.74
N TYR A 29 7.31 23.43 -3.40
CA TYR A 29 6.13 22.80 -2.81
C TYR A 29 6.48 21.92 -1.61
N LYS A 30 7.60 21.18 -1.71
CA LYS A 30 8.10 20.37 -0.60
C LYS A 30 8.45 21.25 0.60
N ALA A 31 9.10 22.39 0.38
CA ALA A 31 9.42 23.36 1.43
C ALA A 31 8.14 23.91 2.09
N TYR A 32 7.15 24.35 1.31
CA TYR A 32 5.88 24.82 1.87
C TYR A 32 5.15 23.76 2.70
N ASN A 33 5.10 22.51 2.24
CA ASN A 33 4.47 21.43 2.99
C ASN A 33 5.25 21.08 4.26
N LEU A 34 6.59 21.15 4.23
CA LEU A 34 7.41 20.99 5.43
C LEU A 34 7.09 22.08 6.47
N CYS A 35 6.98 23.34 6.04
CA CYS A 35 6.56 24.43 6.93
C CYS A 35 5.16 24.20 7.50
N LYS A 36 4.20 23.68 6.70
CA LYS A 36 2.86 23.32 7.18
C LYS A 36 2.91 22.20 8.24
N LEU A 37 3.75 21.18 8.03
CA LEU A 37 3.95 20.08 8.98
C LEU A 37 4.53 20.61 10.30
N ILE A 38 5.58 21.43 10.25
CA ILE A 38 6.20 22.04 11.43
C ILE A 38 5.18 22.94 12.16
N LYS A 39 4.43 23.76 11.43
CA LYS A 39 3.37 24.60 12.01
C LYS A 39 2.32 23.77 12.75
N ARG A 40 1.85 22.67 12.15
CA ARG A 40 0.88 21.76 12.78
C ARG A 40 1.49 21.09 14.02
N TYR A 41 2.74 20.63 13.94
CA TYR A 41 3.47 20.07 15.07
C TYR A 41 3.57 21.08 16.24
N MET A 42 4.00 22.31 15.97
CA MET A 42 4.09 23.36 17.00
C MET A 42 2.72 23.70 17.60
N ALA A 43 1.65 23.69 16.80
CA ALA A 43 0.31 23.91 17.31
C ALA A 43 -0.13 22.78 18.25
N ALA A 44 0.17 21.52 17.92
CA ALA A 44 -0.13 20.36 18.76
C ALA A 44 0.70 20.37 20.06
N ALA A 45 2.01 20.64 19.94
CA ALA A 45 2.92 20.72 21.09
C ALA A 45 2.52 21.82 22.09
N ASN A 46 1.96 22.93 21.60
CA ASN A 46 1.44 24.02 22.42
C ASN A 46 -0.03 23.82 22.86
N GLY A 47 -0.64 22.66 22.59
CA GLY A 47 -2.03 22.36 22.98
C GLY A 47 -3.11 23.15 22.24
N LYS A 48 -2.76 23.84 21.13
CA LYS A 48 -3.73 24.61 20.31
C LYS A 48 -4.62 23.73 19.44
N ILE A 49 -4.17 22.51 19.13
CA ILE A 49 -4.92 21.50 18.40
C ILE A 49 -4.83 20.17 19.15
N SER A 50 -5.87 19.35 19.06
CA SER A 50 -5.87 18.00 19.62
C SER A 50 -4.90 17.08 18.89
N LEU A 51 -4.38 16.08 19.60
CA LEU A 51 -3.59 15.02 18.98
C LEU A 51 -4.45 14.16 18.06
N ASP A 52 -3.86 13.67 16.98
CA ASP A 52 -4.54 12.79 16.03
C ASP A 52 -4.71 11.40 16.65
N ASP A 53 -5.93 10.86 16.57
CA ASP A 53 -6.21 9.48 16.96
C ASP A 53 -5.71 8.51 15.87
N LYS A 54 -4.73 7.68 16.27
CA LYS A 54 -4.12 6.65 15.41
C LYS A 54 -5.11 5.55 15.03
N ASP A 55 -6.09 5.26 15.88
CA ASP A 55 -7.03 4.17 15.66
C ASP A 55 -8.28 4.57 14.88
N HIS A 56 -8.52 5.87 14.72
CA HIS A 56 -9.55 6.43 13.87
C HIS A 56 -9.52 5.83 12.45
N TYR A 57 -10.60 5.15 12.04
CA TYR A 57 -10.63 4.43 10.77
C TYR A 57 -10.57 5.32 9.52
N ALA A 58 -10.85 6.63 9.64
CA ALA A 58 -10.60 7.58 8.55
C ALA A 58 -9.10 7.75 8.21
N ASN A 59 -8.20 7.39 9.12
CA ASN A 59 -6.75 7.39 8.90
C ASN A 59 -6.23 6.05 8.38
N LYS A 60 -7.11 5.03 8.31
CA LYS A 60 -6.79 3.69 7.82
C LYS A 60 -7.35 3.50 6.40
N ARG A 61 -6.73 2.60 5.63
CA ARG A 61 -7.17 2.24 4.27
C ARG A 61 -7.14 0.73 4.12
N LEU A 62 -8.13 0.18 3.43
CA LEU A 62 -8.19 -1.24 3.10
C LEU A 62 -7.43 -1.49 1.80
N LYS A 63 -6.48 -2.42 1.83
CA LYS A 63 -5.86 -2.95 0.61
C LYS A 63 -6.66 -4.15 0.13
N LEU A 64 -7.41 -3.96 -0.96
CA LEU A 64 -8.17 -5.03 -1.61
C LEU A 64 -7.27 -5.90 -2.49
N SER A 65 -7.87 -6.97 -3.03
CA SER A 65 -7.22 -7.92 -3.94
C SER A 65 -6.50 -7.24 -5.11
N GLY A 66 -7.11 -6.22 -5.74
CA GLY A 66 -6.49 -5.49 -6.85
C GLY A 66 -5.15 -4.84 -6.48
N VAL A 67 -5.13 -4.04 -5.40
CA VAL A 67 -3.91 -3.38 -4.92
C VAL A 67 -2.87 -4.40 -4.48
N LEU A 68 -3.28 -5.46 -3.78
CA LEU A 68 -2.38 -6.52 -3.35
C LEU A 68 -1.75 -7.23 -4.55
N LEU A 69 -2.54 -7.61 -5.55
CA LEU A 69 -2.08 -8.26 -6.77
C LEU A 69 -1.17 -7.36 -7.59
N ALA A 70 -1.47 -6.06 -7.67
CA ALA A 70 -0.60 -5.07 -8.32
C ALA A 70 0.77 -4.99 -7.62
N ASP A 71 0.79 -4.98 -6.28
CA ASP A 71 2.03 -5.00 -5.49
C ASP A 71 2.85 -6.29 -5.75
N LEU A 72 2.19 -7.45 -5.78
CA LEU A 72 2.84 -8.73 -6.09
C LEU A 72 3.38 -8.77 -7.52
N PHE A 73 2.57 -8.35 -8.48
CA PHE A 73 2.93 -8.35 -9.89
C PHE A 73 4.11 -7.42 -10.15
N ARG A 74 4.07 -6.18 -9.63
CA ARG A 74 5.14 -5.20 -9.80
C ARG A 74 6.50 -5.72 -9.32
N VAL A 75 6.54 -6.36 -8.14
CA VAL A 75 7.78 -6.92 -7.59
C VAL A 75 8.29 -8.09 -8.44
N ASN A 76 7.42 -9.04 -8.81
CA ASN A 76 7.84 -10.20 -9.59
C ASN A 76 8.19 -9.86 -11.04
N LEU A 77 7.56 -8.83 -11.61
CA LEU A 77 7.92 -8.31 -12.94
C LEU A 77 9.31 -7.68 -12.92
N LYS A 78 9.67 -6.91 -11.88
CA LYS A 78 11.04 -6.41 -11.72
C LYS A 78 12.07 -7.53 -11.63
N VAL A 79 11.73 -8.62 -10.92
CA VAL A 79 12.61 -9.80 -10.86
C VAL A 79 12.75 -10.45 -12.23
N LEU A 80 11.65 -10.59 -12.98
CA LEU A 80 11.70 -11.09 -14.36
C LEU A 80 12.61 -10.22 -15.22
N ILE A 81 12.42 -8.90 -15.22
CA ILE A 81 13.26 -7.96 -15.97
C ILE A 81 14.74 -8.11 -15.59
N GLY A 82 15.06 -8.25 -14.30
CA GLY A 82 16.43 -8.51 -13.83
C GLY A 82 17.01 -9.83 -14.37
N ASP A 83 16.22 -10.90 -14.37
CA ASP A 83 16.63 -12.20 -14.93
C ASP A 83 16.84 -12.11 -16.46
N LEU A 84 15.98 -11.38 -17.18
CA LEU A 84 16.13 -11.14 -18.61
C LEU A 84 17.45 -10.43 -18.92
N LEU A 85 17.74 -9.34 -18.20
CA LEU A 85 18.98 -8.58 -18.38
C LEU A 85 20.21 -9.44 -18.08
N TYR A 86 20.16 -10.23 -17.01
CA TYR A 86 21.24 -11.14 -16.65
C TYR A 86 21.47 -12.22 -17.72
N ASN A 87 20.41 -12.88 -18.19
CA ASN A 87 20.50 -13.88 -19.25
C ASN A 87 21.01 -13.28 -20.56
N PHE A 88 20.55 -12.10 -20.93
CA PHE A 88 21.01 -11.38 -22.11
C PHE A 88 22.52 -11.07 -22.03
N GLN A 89 22.97 -10.44 -20.94
CA GLN A 89 24.39 -10.13 -20.74
C GLN A 89 25.28 -11.37 -20.78
N ARG A 90 24.83 -12.48 -20.17
CA ARG A 90 25.58 -13.75 -20.17
C ARG A 90 25.74 -14.34 -21.57
N ILE A 91 24.70 -14.28 -22.41
CA ILE A 91 24.75 -14.86 -23.76
C ILE A 91 25.56 -13.96 -24.71
N VAL A 92 25.40 -12.64 -24.62
CA VAL A 92 26.17 -11.68 -25.42
C VAL A 92 27.66 -11.77 -25.11
N LYS A 93 28.05 -11.97 -23.84
CA LYS A 93 29.45 -12.25 -23.46
C LYS A 93 30.04 -13.49 -24.14
N ARG A 94 29.21 -14.43 -24.61
CA ARG A 94 29.63 -15.63 -25.36
C ARG A 94 29.61 -15.41 -26.88
N GLY A 95 29.41 -14.18 -27.36
CA GLY A 95 29.42 -13.83 -28.78
C GLY A 95 28.15 -14.24 -29.54
N LYS A 96 27.07 -14.63 -28.86
CA LYS A 96 25.79 -15.01 -29.49
C LYS A 96 24.75 -13.93 -29.25
N PHE A 97 23.93 -13.64 -30.27
CA PHE A 97 22.72 -12.82 -30.14
C PHE A 97 21.49 -13.73 -29.97
N PRO A 98 20.97 -13.91 -28.74
CA PRO A 98 19.83 -14.77 -28.52
C PRO A 98 18.53 -14.11 -28.99
N SER A 99 17.59 -14.93 -29.45
CA SER A 99 16.22 -14.48 -29.65
C SER A 99 15.53 -14.22 -28.30
N ILE A 100 14.54 -13.32 -28.30
CA ILE A 100 13.80 -12.94 -27.08
C ILE A 100 13.20 -14.17 -26.37
N LYS A 101 12.70 -15.14 -27.14
CA LYS A 101 12.14 -16.39 -26.60
C LYS A 101 13.14 -17.21 -25.77
N VAL A 102 14.43 -17.15 -26.10
CA VAL A 102 15.49 -17.86 -25.36
C VAL A 102 15.89 -17.12 -24.08
N ILE A 103 15.75 -15.79 -24.07
CA ILE A 103 16.07 -14.96 -22.91
C ILE A 103 14.99 -15.08 -21.83
N ILE A 104 13.72 -15.16 -22.26
CA ILE A 104 12.57 -15.19 -21.34
C ILE A 104 12.35 -16.58 -20.75
N ARG A 105 12.41 -16.66 -19.42
CA ARG A 105 11.92 -17.80 -18.66
C ARG A 105 10.43 -17.65 -18.39
N ASP A 106 9.62 -18.22 -19.27
CA ASP A 106 8.14 -18.22 -19.24
C ASP A 106 7.55 -18.59 -17.87
N LYS A 107 8.09 -19.63 -17.21
CA LYS A 107 7.55 -20.14 -15.94
C LYS A 107 7.92 -19.30 -14.72
N LEU A 108 8.90 -18.41 -14.80
CA LEU A 108 9.43 -17.70 -13.62
C LEU A 108 8.37 -16.85 -12.94
N LEU A 109 7.66 -16.02 -13.71
CA LEU A 109 6.63 -15.12 -13.20
C LEU A 109 5.44 -15.92 -12.65
N THR A 110 4.96 -16.86 -13.46
CA THR A 110 3.81 -17.72 -13.16
C THR A 110 4.02 -18.52 -11.87
N GLN A 111 5.16 -19.20 -11.72
CA GLN A 111 5.47 -19.98 -10.52
C GLN A 111 5.57 -19.12 -9.26
N ARG A 112 6.16 -17.93 -9.36
CA ARG A 112 6.28 -17.00 -8.21
C ARG A 112 4.91 -16.50 -7.75
N ILE A 113 4.06 -16.11 -8.70
CA ILE A 113 2.70 -15.67 -8.40
C ILE A 113 1.89 -16.83 -7.77
N TYR A 114 1.94 -18.03 -8.34
CA TYR A 114 1.26 -19.20 -7.78
C TYR A 114 1.77 -19.56 -6.39
N SER A 115 3.08 -19.52 -6.15
CA SER A 115 3.66 -19.80 -4.84
C SER A 115 3.16 -18.83 -3.78
N SER A 116 3.09 -17.53 -4.09
CA SER A 116 2.53 -16.52 -3.19
C SER A 116 1.05 -16.73 -2.90
N MET A 117 0.26 -17.09 -3.92
CA MET A 117 -1.17 -17.39 -3.74
C MET A 117 -1.40 -18.68 -2.94
N ALA A 118 -0.58 -19.71 -3.16
CA ALA A 118 -0.73 -20.99 -2.47
C ALA A 118 -0.30 -20.92 -1.00
N THR A 119 0.79 -20.21 -0.70
CA THR A 119 1.35 -20.12 0.67
C THR A 119 0.78 -18.96 1.48
N GLY A 120 0.17 -17.97 0.83
CA GLY A 120 -0.27 -16.72 1.46
C GLY A 120 0.86 -15.78 1.86
N ASN A 121 2.10 -16.07 1.43
CA ASN A 121 3.26 -15.18 1.60
C ASN A 121 3.25 -14.09 0.54
N TRP A 122 3.35 -12.84 0.96
CA TRP A 122 3.27 -11.66 0.09
C TRP A 122 4.50 -10.77 0.20
N VAL A 123 4.55 -9.77 -0.68
CA VAL A 123 5.63 -8.77 -0.70
C VAL A 123 5.71 -8.03 0.64
N GLY A 124 6.94 -7.72 1.08
CA GLY A 124 7.19 -7.04 2.35
C GLY A 124 7.05 -7.91 3.60
N GLY A 125 7.17 -9.24 3.47
CA GLY A 125 7.16 -10.17 4.62
C GLY A 125 5.77 -10.43 5.22
N ARG A 126 4.71 -10.00 4.53
CA ARG A 126 3.32 -10.23 4.97
C ARG A 126 2.94 -11.69 4.77
N LYS A 127 2.20 -12.25 5.72
CA LYS A 127 1.73 -13.65 5.69
C LYS A 127 0.22 -13.71 5.87
N GLY A 128 -0.40 -14.78 5.36
CA GLY A 128 -1.82 -15.04 5.53
C GLY A 128 -2.74 -14.13 4.69
N ILE A 129 -2.23 -13.55 3.60
CA ILE A 129 -3.05 -12.73 2.70
C ILE A 129 -3.99 -13.62 1.88
N ALA A 130 -3.44 -14.65 1.22
CA ALA A 130 -4.24 -15.67 0.58
C ALA A 130 -4.53 -16.79 1.59
N GLN A 131 -5.79 -17.21 1.66
CA GLN A 131 -6.27 -18.21 2.60
C GLN A 131 -7.13 -19.23 1.85
N ARG A 132 -7.15 -20.49 2.32
CA ARG A 132 -8.10 -21.49 1.82
C ARG A 132 -9.51 -21.05 2.16
N MET A 133 -10.37 -20.99 1.17
CA MET A 133 -11.76 -20.59 1.34
C MET A 133 -12.49 -21.58 2.26
N GLN A 134 -12.99 -21.10 3.38
CA GLN A 134 -13.90 -21.84 4.25
C GLN A 134 -15.24 -22.07 3.57
N ARG A 135 -15.73 -23.31 3.62
CA ARG A 135 -16.93 -23.79 2.91
C ARG A 135 -17.80 -24.71 3.80
N LEU A 136 -17.79 -24.52 5.12
CA LEU A 136 -18.63 -25.34 6.01
C LEU A 136 -20.11 -25.09 5.72
N ASN A 137 -20.48 -23.83 5.47
CA ASN A 137 -21.81 -23.44 5.01
C ASN A 137 -21.75 -22.16 4.15
N HIS A 138 -22.90 -21.79 3.57
CA HIS A 138 -23.00 -20.63 2.69
C HIS A 138 -22.65 -19.31 3.40
N LEU A 139 -23.15 -19.13 4.63
CA LEU A 139 -22.93 -17.91 5.41
C LEU A 139 -21.45 -17.75 5.79
N GLU A 140 -20.78 -18.83 6.16
CA GLU A 140 -19.35 -18.83 6.46
C GLU A 140 -18.52 -18.43 5.23
N THR A 141 -18.93 -18.91 4.04
CA THR A 141 -18.27 -18.54 2.78
C THR A 141 -18.39 -17.03 2.54
N LEU A 142 -19.59 -16.46 2.73
CA LEU A 142 -19.84 -15.02 2.57
C LEU A 142 -19.06 -14.19 3.62
N SER A 143 -19.13 -14.59 4.90
CA SER A 143 -18.37 -13.95 5.99
C SER A 143 -16.87 -13.95 5.69
N HIS A 144 -16.33 -15.07 5.18
CA HIS A 144 -14.92 -15.16 4.87
C HIS A 144 -14.49 -14.22 3.73
N LEU A 145 -15.33 -14.02 2.71
CA LEU A 145 -15.07 -13.08 1.61
C LEU A 145 -15.08 -11.60 2.07
N GLN A 146 -15.79 -11.30 3.16
CA GLN A 146 -15.91 -9.94 3.72
C GLN A 146 -14.89 -9.63 4.83
N ARG A 147 -13.93 -10.54 5.05
CA ARG A 147 -12.96 -10.42 6.15
C ARG A 147 -11.92 -9.34 5.89
N VAL A 148 -11.71 -8.50 6.90
CA VAL A 148 -10.66 -7.49 7.01
C VAL A 148 -9.65 -7.93 8.06
N VAL A 149 -8.36 -7.90 7.69
CA VAL A 149 -7.26 -8.37 8.55
C VAL A 149 -6.28 -7.23 8.83
N SER A 150 -6.06 -6.96 10.11
CA SER A 150 -5.00 -6.05 10.56
C SER A 150 -3.62 -6.70 10.36
N PRO A 151 -2.61 -5.95 9.88
CA PRO A 151 -1.25 -6.46 9.73
C PRO A 151 -0.49 -6.58 11.07
N LEU A 152 -1.09 -6.17 12.19
CA LEU A 152 -0.45 -6.26 13.51
C LEU A 152 -0.27 -7.72 13.94
N SER A 153 0.81 -7.98 14.68
CA SER A 153 1.05 -9.30 15.23
C SER A 153 0.01 -9.65 16.29
N ALA A 154 -0.56 -10.85 16.19
CA ALA A 154 -1.44 -11.40 17.21
C ALA A 154 -0.71 -11.67 18.54
N SER A 155 0.62 -11.78 18.52
CA SER A 155 1.45 -11.97 19.71
C SER A 155 1.64 -10.71 20.55
N GLN A 156 1.33 -9.53 20.00
CA GLN A 156 1.45 -8.26 20.71
C GLN A 156 0.12 -7.83 21.30
N GLU A 157 0.16 -7.31 22.52
CA GLU A 157 -0.99 -6.85 23.29
C GLU A 157 -1.37 -5.40 22.92
N ASN A 158 -1.72 -5.18 21.65
CA ASN A 158 -2.20 -3.89 21.17
C ASN A 158 -3.67 -3.67 21.56
N PHE A 159 -3.95 -3.36 22.83
CA PHE A 159 -5.32 -3.26 23.37
C PHE A 159 -6.21 -2.25 22.62
N GLU A 160 -5.71 -1.03 22.38
CA GLU A 160 -6.47 0.02 21.68
C GLU A 160 -6.85 -0.38 20.26
N ALA A 161 -5.91 -0.99 19.52
CA ALA A 161 -6.15 -1.46 18.16
C ALA A 161 -7.14 -2.64 18.08
N ARG A 162 -7.30 -3.41 19.17
CA ARG A 162 -8.24 -4.53 19.25
C ARG A 162 -9.64 -4.07 19.69
N ALA A 163 -9.71 -3.01 20.48
CA ALA A 163 -10.95 -2.46 21.01
C ALA A 163 -11.93 -2.05 19.90
N LEU A 164 -13.22 -2.01 20.25
CA LEU A 164 -14.24 -1.48 19.36
C LEU A 164 -14.18 0.05 19.39
N HIS A 165 -13.64 0.62 18.31
CA HIS A 165 -13.63 2.07 18.12
C HIS A 165 -14.97 2.56 17.53
N SER A 166 -15.46 3.72 17.97
CA SER A 166 -16.74 4.30 17.52
C SER A 166 -16.82 4.50 16.00
N THR A 167 -15.68 4.81 15.37
CA THR A 167 -15.57 5.02 13.92
C THR A 167 -15.73 3.75 13.08
N HIS A 168 -15.79 2.57 13.70
CA HIS A 168 -16.15 1.33 13.03
C HIS A 168 -17.63 1.29 12.62
N LEU A 169 -18.50 2.06 13.27
CA LEU A 169 -19.93 2.07 13.01
C LEU A 169 -20.20 2.35 11.52
N GLY A 170 -21.01 1.47 10.91
CA GLY A 170 -21.35 1.53 9.48
C GLY A 170 -20.24 1.12 8.51
N ARG A 171 -19.06 0.74 9.00
CA ARG A 171 -17.91 0.29 8.17
C ARG A 171 -17.53 -1.17 8.44
N LEU A 172 -17.51 -1.56 9.72
CA LEU A 172 -17.16 -2.91 10.16
C LEU A 172 -18.25 -3.45 11.07
N CYS A 173 -18.41 -4.77 11.07
CA CYS A 173 -19.26 -5.45 12.03
C CYS A 173 -18.69 -5.21 13.45
N PRO A 174 -19.51 -4.72 14.41
CA PRO A 174 -19.03 -4.44 15.76
C PRO A 174 -18.81 -5.70 16.59
N ILE A 175 -19.47 -6.80 16.23
CA ILE A 175 -19.53 -8.04 17.03
C ILE A 175 -18.70 -9.17 16.39
N GLU A 176 -18.71 -9.29 15.06
CA GLU A 176 -18.08 -10.43 14.38
C GLU A 176 -16.54 -10.30 14.38
N THR A 177 -15.92 -11.05 15.28
CA THR A 177 -14.47 -11.24 15.41
C THR A 177 -14.21 -12.65 15.93
N PRO A 178 -13.11 -13.33 15.55
CA PRO A 178 -12.74 -14.58 16.18
C PRO A 178 -12.41 -14.39 17.67
N GLU A 179 -12.64 -15.43 18.45
CA GLU A 179 -12.18 -15.53 19.83
C GLU A 179 -10.66 -15.80 19.89
N GLY A 180 -10.07 -15.55 21.06
CA GLY A 180 -8.66 -15.80 21.33
C GLY A 180 -7.70 -14.73 20.77
N THR A 181 -6.51 -15.15 20.35
CA THR A 181 -5.39 -14.22 20.06
C THR A 181 -5.62 -13.27 18.89
N ASN A 182 -6.56 -13.58 17.99
CA ASN A 182 -6.90 -12.74 16.83
C ASN A 182 -8.05 -11.77 17.11
N ILE A 183 -8.60 -11.75 18.33
CA ILE A 183 -9.72 -10.89 18.69
C ILE A 183 -9.41 -9.42 18.38
N GLY A 184 -10.32 -8.75 17.68
CA GLY A 184 -10.18 -7.36 17.27
C GLY A 184 -9.22 -7.09 16.11
N LEU A 185 -8.34 -8.04 15.76
CA LEU A 185 -7.41 -7.91 14.62
C LEU A 185 -8.00 -8.44 13.32
N ARG A 186 -8.93 -9.38 13.40
CA ARG A 186 -9.75 -9.85 12.28
C ARG A 186 -11.17 -9.38 12.50
N LYS A 187 -11.70 -8.62 11.57
CA LYS A 187 -13.05 -8.06 11.60
C LYS A 187 -13.72 -8.31 10.26
N ASN A 188 -15.03 -8.17 10.20
CA ASN A 188 -15.79 -8.28 8.95
C ASN A 188 -16.34 -6.91 8.54
N LEU A 189 -16.56 -6.71 7.24
CA LEU A 189 -17.26 -5.52 6.73
C LEU A 189 -18.71 -5.51 7.24
N ALA A 190 -19.27 -4.32 7.47
CA ALA A 190 -20.71 -4.22 7.73
C ALA A 190 -21.50 -4.41 6.42
N LEU A 191 -22.75 -4.89 6.51
CA LEU A 191 -23.58 -5.27 5.35
C LEU A 191 -23.71 -4.19 4.27
N LEU A 192 -23.87 -2.92 4.67
CA LEU A 192 -24.06 -1.78 3.76
C LEU A 192 -22.76 -1.04 3.44
N THR A 193 -21.61 -1.60 3.80
CA THR A 193 -20.32 -0.93 3.58
C THR A 193 -19.99 -0.91 2.10
N VAL A 194 -19.62 0.26 1.60
CA VAL A 194 -19.07 0.42 0.25
C VAL A 194 -17.61 0.83 0.36
N ILE A 195 -16.76 0.20 -0.44
CA ILE A 195 -15.34 0.53 -0.52
C ILE A 195 -15.12 1.41 -1.74
N SER A 196 -14.47 2.56 -1.52
CA SER A 196 -14.16 3.48 -2.60
C SER A 196 -13.22 2.84 -3.62
N GLN A 197 -13.45 3.15 -4.89
CA GLN A 197 -12.57 2.78 -6.00
C GLN A 197 -11.67 3.96 -6.36
N GLU A 198 -10.59 3.69 -7.09
CA GLU A 198 -9.72 4.74 -7.60
C GLU A 198 -10.52 5.64 -8.57
N GLN A 199 -10.28 6.95 -8.45
CA GLN A 199 -10.85 7.95 -9.34
C GLN A 199 -9.72 8.72 -10.02
N ASP A 200 -10.01 9.24 -11.20
CA ASP A 200 -9.06 10.05 -11.96
C ASP A 200 -8.86 11.41 -11.28
N GLU A 201 -7.70 11.55 -10.61
CA GLU A 201 -7.31 12.78 -9.95
C GLU A 201 -7.13 13.95 -10.95
N GLU A 202 -6.74 13.67 -12.21
CA GLU A 202 -6.52 14.72 -13.20
C GLU A 202 -7.84 15.35 -13.65
N ALA A 203 -8.87 14.51 -13.89
CA ALA A 203 -10.22 14.96 -14.19
C ALA A 203 -10.81 15.80 -13.05
N LEU A 204 -10.61 15.36 -11.80
CA LEU A 204 -11.03 16.12 -10.61
C LEU A 204 -10.33 17.48 -10.55
N LEU A 205 -9.01 17.52 -10.71
CA LEU A 205 -8.23 18.75 -10.69
C LEU A 205 -8.65 19.72 -11.80
N LYS A 206 -8.97 19.22 -13.00
CA LYS A 206 -9.48 20.04 -14.10
C LYS A 206 -10.81 20.69 -13.73
N THR A 207 -11.70 19.93 -13.09
CA THR A 207 -13.01 20.41 -12.64
C THR A 207 -12.89 21.46 -11.52
N LEU A 208 -11.97 21.24 -10.57
CA LEU A 208 -11.69 22.23 -9.52
C LEU A 208 -11.10 23.52 -10.10
N LYS A 209 -10.21 23.42 -11.09
CA LYS A 209 -9.66 24.59 -11.80
C LYS A 209 -10.74 25.37 -12.55
N SER A 210 -11.67 24.69 -13.23
CA SER A 210 -12.80 25.37 -13.87
C SER A 210 -13.76 26.01 -12.86
N ALA A 211 -13.86 25.46 -11.64
CA ALA A 211 -14.59 26.06 -10.53
C ALA A 211 -13.83 27.23 -9.83
N GLY A 212 -12.65 27.62 -10.32
CA GLY A 212 -11.88 28.76 -9.81
C GLY A 212 -10.78 28.43 -8.80
N LEU A 213 -10.45 27.14 -8.60
CA LEU A 213 -9.30 26.76 -7.77
C LEU A 213 -8.01 27.28 -8.40
N LYS A 214 -7.37 28.24 -7.73
CA LYS A 214 -6.01 28.68 -8.06
C LYS A 214 -5.02 27.75 -7.38
N MET A 215 -4.28 26.99 -8.18
CA MET A 215 -3.12 26.26 -7.67
C MET A 215 -2.12 27.30 -7.18
N ILE A 216 -1.77 27.23 -5.90
CA ILE A 216 -0.62 27.95 -5.36
C ILE A 216 0.59 27.28 -6.01
N ARG A 217 1.05 27.86 -7.12
CA ARG A 217 2.30 27.48 -7.75
C ARG A 217 3.46 28.25 -7.11
#